data_AF-A0A2T1DF41-F1
#
_entry.id   AF-A0A2T1DF41-F1
#
_cell.length_a   1.000
_cell.length_b   1.000
_cell.length_c   1.000
_cell.angle_alpha   90.00
_cell.angle_beta   90.00
_cell.angle_gamma   90.00
#
_symmetry.space_group_name_H-M   'P 1'
#
loop_
_entity.id
_entity.type
_entity.pdbx_description
1 polymer ?
#
loop_
_entity_poly.entity_id
_entity_poly.type
_entity_poly.pdbx_seq_one_letter_code
_entity_poly.pdbx_strand_id
1 'polypeptide(L)' 'MIFHQGKCLILEVNGQHHLEGGQATRDYVRDRMLLRAGLPTVRFTGRDCLERPSAVVAECLSILQGRS' A
#
# COMPACT_ATOMS: atom_id res chain seq x y z
N MET A 1 -3.14 6.26 -5.57
CA MET A 1 -2.30 5.35 -6.40
C MET A 1 -1.05 6.09 -6.81
N ILE A 2 0.07 5.38 -6.92
CA ILE A 2 1.38 5.90 -7.32
C ILE A 2 1.76 5.27 -8.66
N PHE A 3 2.26 6.09 -9.58
CA PHE A 3 2.78 5.65 -10.88
C PHE A 3 4.24 6.09 -11.03
N HIS A 4 5.12 5.16 -11.38
CA HIS A 4 6.54 5.45 -11.58
C HIS A 4 7.14 4.49 -12.60
N GLN A 5 7.79 5.02 -13.65
CA GLN A 5 8.50 4.24 -14.66
C GLN A 5 7.65 3.09 -15.26
N GLY A 6 6.38 3.37 -15.58
CA GLY A 6 5.45 2.38 -16.13
C GLY A 6 4.93 1.33 -15.13
N LYS A 7 5.29 1.44 -13.84
CA LYS A 7 4.81 0.58 -12.76
C LYS A 7 3.80 1.32 -11.88
N CYS A 8 2.97 0.54 -11.19
CA CYS A 8 1.89 1.05 -10.36
C CYS A 8 1.92 0.40 -8.97
N LEU A 9 1.61 1.21 -7.95
CA LEU A 9 1.48 0.80 -6.55
C LEU A 9 0.25 1.48 -5.95
N ILE A 10 -0.54 0.72 -5.21
CA ILE A 10 -1.65 1.25 -4.41
C ILE A 10 -1.08 1.68 -3.07
N LEU A 11 -1.33 2.94 -2.70
CA LEU A 11 -0.97 3.51 -1.41
C LEU A 11 -2.28 3.76 -0.63
N GLU A 12 -2.42 3.14 0.53
CA GLU A 12 -3.50 3.43 1.47
C GLU A 12 -2.95 4.16 2.69
N VAL A 13 -3.61 5.24 3.09
CA VAL A 13 -3.28 6.00 4.30
C VAL A 13 -4.35 5.75 5.35
N ASN A 14 -3.96 5.37 6.57
CA ASN A 14 -4.85 5.04 7.69
C ASN A 14 -5.69 3.74 7.52
N GLY A 15 -5.18 2.75 6.77
CA GLY A 15 -5.93 1.51 6.48
C GLY A 15 -6.12 0.53 7.65
N GLN A 16 -5.59 0.79 8.85
CA GLN A 16 -5.67 -0.13 10.00
C GLN A 16 -6.86 0.12 10.94
N HIS A 17 -7.75 1.08 10.65
CA HIS A 17 -8.99 1.18 11.41
C HIS A 17 -10.01 0.19 10.85
N HIS A 18 -10.67 -0.54 11.75
CA HIS A 18 -11.69 -1.58 11.51
C HIS A 18 -11.17 -3.03 11.47
N LEU A 19 -10.61 -3.49 12.59
CA LEU A 19 -10.53 -4.92 12.94
C LEU A 19 -11.90 -5.53 13.32
N GLU A 20 -13.01 -4.83 13.05
CA GLU A 20 -14.37 -5.27 13.36
C GLU A 20 -14.91 -6.18 12.25
N GLY A 21 -15.03 -7.49 12.53
CA GLY A 21 -15.79 -8.45 11.70
C GLY A 21 -15.30 -8.64 10.24
N GLY A 22 -16.21 -9.12 9.37
CA GLY A 22 -15.96 -9.57 7.98
C GLY A 22 -15.38 -8.55 6.99
N GLN A 23 -14.90 -7.40 7.47
CA GLN A 23 -14.15 -6.40 6.72
C GLN A 23 -12.70 -6.85 6.51
N ALA A 24 -12.05 -7.46 7.52
CA ALA A 24 -10.69 -8.01 7.40
C ALA A 24 -10.59 -9.11 6.31
N THR A 25 -11.60 -9.98 6.21
CA THR A 25 -11.68 -10.98 5.15
C THR A 25 -11.84 -10.34 3.77
N ARG A 26 -12.64 -9.27 3.67
CA ARG A 26 -12.82 -8.52 2.41
C ARG A 26 -11.54 -7.81 2.00
N ASP A 27 -10.82 -7.20 2.93
CA ASP A 27 -9.53 -6.57 2.68
C ASP A 27 -8.48 -7.57 2.22
N TYR A 28 -8.41 -8.74 2.86
CA TYR A 28 -7.52 -9.81 2.43
C TYR A 28 -7.83 -10.31 1.01
N VAL A 29 -9.11 -10.52 0.69
CA VAL A 29 -9.53 -10.95 -0.65
C VAL A 29 -9.20 -9.88 -1.69
N ARG A 30 -9.47 -8.61 -1.38
CA ARG A 30 -9.16 -7.45 -2.23
C ARG A 30 -7.65 -7.37 -2.51
N ASP A 31 -6.82 -7.44 -1.49
CA ASP A 31 -5.36 -7.39 -1.63
C ASP A 31 -4.83 -8.52 -2.51
N ARG A 32 -5.35 -9.73 -2.33
CA ARG A 32 -4.99 -10.90 -3.15
C ARG A 32 -5.41 -10.72 -4.61
N MET A 33 -6.58 -10.15 -4.86
CA MET A 33 -7.03 -9.85 -6.23
C MET A 33 -6.15 -8.79 -6.89
N LEU A 34 -5.84 -7.70 -6.19
CA LEU A 34 -5.01 -6.62 -6.69
C LEU A 34 -3.57 -7.10 -6.96
N LEU A 35 -3.01 -7.90 -6.05
CA LEU A 35 -1.67 -8.47 -6.24
C LEU A 35 -1.62 -9.39 -7.47
N ARG A 36 -2.64 -10.23 -7.70
CA ARG A 36 -2.73 -11.08 -8.90
C ARG A 36 -2.84 -10.27 -10.20
N ALA A 37 -3.38 -9.05 -10.12
CA ALA A 37 -3.42 -8.11 -11.24
C ALA A 37 -2.11 -7.32 -11.42
N GLY A 38 -1.06 -7.61 -10.63
CA GLY A 38 0.23 -6.90 -10.68
C GLY A 38 0.20 -5.54 -9.97
N LEU A 39 -0.79 -5.31 -9.10
CA LEU A 39 -0.96 -4.07 -8.35
C LEU A 39 -0.68 -4.32 -6.86
N PRO A 40 0.58 -4.18 -6.42
CA PRO A 40 0.91 -4.24 -5.00
C PRO A 40 0.20 -3.12 -4.23
N THR A 41 -0.07 -3.35 -2.95
CA THR A 41 -0.63 -2.36 -2.03
C THR A 41 0.31 -2.17 -0.85
N VAL A 42 0.62 -0.92 -0.50
CA VAL A 42 1.37 -0.52 0.69
C VAL A 42 0.50 0.37 1.57
N ARG A 43 0.68 0.26 2.89
CA ARG A 43 -0.13 0.97 3.88
C ARG A 43 0.76 1.78 4.81
N PHE A 44 0.40 3.03 5.00
CA PHE A 44 1.05 3.92 5.96
C PHE A 44 0.01 4.55 6.87
N THR A 45 0.41 4.92 8.08
CA THR A 45 -0.44 5.80 8.89
C THR A 45 -0.35 7.23 8.35
N GLY A 46 -1.36 8.04 8.62
CA GLY A 46 -1.30 9.48 8.30
C GLY A 46 -0.12 10.15 9.00
N ARG A 47 0.26 9.65 10.18
CA ARG A 47 1.44 10.08 10.92
C ARG A 47 2.74 9.80 10.15
N ASP A 48 2.89 8.60 9.57
CA ASP A 48 4.07 8.26 8.76
C ASP A 48 4.20 9.21 7.56
N CYS A 49 3.08 9.50 6.89
CA CYS A 49 3.06 10.39 5.73
C CYS A 49 3.39 11.85 6.11
N LEU A 50 3.00 12.31 7.30
CA LEU A 50 3.23 13.69 7.74
C LEU A 50 4.62 13.87 8.36
N GLU A 51 5.04 12.97 9.24
CA GLU A 51 6.28 13.10 10.01
C GLU A 51 7.50 12.53 9.27
N ARG A 52 7.30 11.55 8.39
CA ARG A 52 8.39 10.83 7.71
C ARG A 52 8.15 10.65 6.20
N PRO A 53 7.75 11.70 5.46
CA PRO A 53 7.38 11.58 4.04
C PRO A 53 8.49 10.98 3.16
N SER A 54 9.75 11.32 3.41
CA SER A 54 10.88 10.78 2.65
C SER A 54 11.05 9.27 2.82
N ALA A 55 10.76 8.74 4.02
CA ALA A 55 10.81 7.30 4.26
C ALA A 55 9.67 6.57 3.54
N VAL A 56 8.46 7.14 3.57
CA VAL A 56 7.29 6.64 2.83
C VAL A 56 7.59 6.56 1.33
N VAL A 57 8.16 7.63 0.76
CA VAL A 57 8.54 7.67 -0.66
C VAL A 57 9.62 6.63 -0.97
N ALA A 58 10.65 6.51 -0.13
CA ALA A 58 11.73 5.54 -0.34
C ALA A 58 11.20 4.09 -0.37
N GLU A 59 10.30 3.74 0.54
CA GLU A 59 9.67 2.42 0.57
C GLU A 59 8.80 2.17 -0.66
N CYS A 60 7.99 3.15 -1.08
CA CYS A 60 7.19 3.05 -2.31
C CYS A 60 8.08 2.81 -3.54
N LEU A 61 9.21 3.52 -3.64
CA LEU A 61 10.18 3.33 -4.72
C LEU A 61 10.85 1.96 -4.66
N SER A 62 11.18 1.46 -3.47
CA SER A 62 11.78 0.12 -3.29
C SER A 62 10.86 -0.98 -3.83
N ILE A 63 9.57 -0.91 -3.49
CA ILE A 63 8.55 -1.86 -3.97
C ILE A 63 8.42 -1.78 -5.49
N LEU A 64 8.30 -0.57 -6.03
CA LEU A 64 8.21 -0.35 -7.47
C LEU A 64 9.47 -0.84 -8.21
N GLN A 65 10.64 -0.81 -7.58
CA GLN A 65 11.89 -1.30 -8.17
C GLN A 65 12.09 -2.82 -8.01
N GLY A 66 11.23 -3.52 -7.28
CA GLY A 66 11.38 -4.95 -7.00
C GLY A 66 12.52 -5.26 -6.02
N ARG A 67 12.85 -4.29 -5.15
CA ARG A 67 13.82 -4.44 -4.07
C ARG A 67 13.02 -4.61 -2.77
N SER A 68 12.79 -5.86 -2.38
CA SER A 68 12.09 -6.24 -1.15
C SER A 68 12.96 -7.15 -0.32
#